data_AF-A0A956NHV6-F1
#
_entry.id   AF-A0A956NHV6-F1
#
_cell.length_a   1.000
_cell.length_b   1.000
_cell.length_c   1.000
_cell.angle_alpha   90.00
_cell.angle_beta   90.00
_cell.angle_gamma   90.00
#
_symmetry.space_group_name_H-M   'P 1'
#
loop_
_entity.id
_entity.type
_entity.pdbx_description
1 polymer ?
#
loop_
_entity_poly.entity_id
_entity_poly.type
_entity_poly.pdbx_seq_one_letter_code
_entity_poly.pdbx_strand_id
1 'polypeptide(L)'
;MSDDPTEQHDSWHRERWERGPKHVISAAAVVVNSTNELLLVRSPRRGWEMPGGQVEQGESLRKAAIRETLEESGIEIEIIAFCGVFQTV
;
A
#
# COMPACT_ATOMS: atom_id res chain seq x y z
N MET A 1 -29.99 -32.28 15.48
CA MET A 1 -29.09 -31.84 14.39
C MET A 1 -29.97 -31.07 13.43
N SER A 2 -29.96 -29.75 13.53
CA SER A 2 -30.74 -28.85 12.68
C SER A 2 -29.86 -28.42 11.52
N ASP A 3 -30.18 -28.88 10.32
CA ASP A 3 -29.55 -28.43 9.06
C ASP A 3 -30.23 -27.13 8.61
N ASP A 4 -29.98 -26.02 9.31
CA ASP A 4 -30.42 -24.69 8.87
C ASP A 4 -29.39 -24.11 7.87
N PRO A 5 -29.75 -23.88 6.59
CA PRO A 5 -28.85 -23.36 5.56
C PRO A 5 -28.30 -21.96 5.85
N THR A 6 -28.90 -21.21 6.79
CA THR A 6 -28.49 -19.85 7.13
C THR A 6 -27.27 -19.82 8.07
N GLU A 7 -27.08 -20.83 8.92
CA GLU A 7 -25.92 -20.91 9.83
C GLU A 7 -24.60 -21.14 9.07
N GLN A 8 -24.63 -21.88 7.95
CA GLN A 8 -23.45 -22.10 7.13
C GLN A 8 -22.99 -20.81 6.44
N HIS A 9 -23.91 -20.00 5.90
CA HIS A 9 -23.59 -18.73 5.24
C HIS A 9 -22.90 -17.73 6.19
N ASP A 10 -23.37 -17.64 7.43
CA ASP A 10 -22.80 -16.74 8.44
C ASP A 10 -21.40 -17.19 8.91
N SER A 11 -21.12 -18.49 8.91
CA SER A 11 -19.81 -19.03 9.32
C SER A 11 -18.70 -18.66 8.33
N TRP A 12 -18.97 -18.71 7.01
CA TRP A 12 -18.01 -18.35 5.96
C TRP A 12 -17.64 -16.87 5.99
N HIS A 13 -18.62 -15.98 6.22
CA HIS A 13 -18.37 -14.54 6.32
C HIS A 13 -17.56 -14.17 7.56
N ARG A 14 -17.82 -14.84 8.69
CA ARG A 14 -17.13 -14.61 9.96
C ARG A 14 -15.68 -15.09 9.92
N GLU A 15 -15.44 -16.30 9.41
CA GLU A 15 -14.08 -16.86 9.30
C GLU A 15 -13.21 -16.06 8.31
N ARG A 16 -13.80 -15.55 7.22
CA ARG A 16 -13.12 -14.68 6.25
C ARG A 16 -12.70 -13.33 6.86
N TRP A 17 -13.51 -12.76 7.75
CA TRP A 17 -13.18 -11.50 8.42
C TRP A 17 -12.17 -11.68 9.56
N GLU A 18 -12.23 -12.81 10.28
CA GLU A 18 -11.28 -13.14 11.35
C GLU A 18 -9.88 -13.46 10.84
N ARG A 19 -9.75 -13.96 9.61
CA ARG A 19 -8.46 -14.28 8.96
C ARG A 19 -7.89 -13.19 8.04
N GLY A 20 -8.53 -12.02 7.96
CA GLY A 20 -8.03 -10.90 7.16
C GLY A 20 -6.66 -10.38 7.64
N PRO A 21 -5.87 -9.73 6.77
CA PRO A 21 -4.59 -9.16 7.18
C PRO A 21 -4.79 -8.13 8.29
N LYS A 22 -4.13 -8.35 9.44
CA LYS A 22 -4.19 -7.48 10.61
C LYS A 22 -3.56 -6.10 10.36
N HIS A 23 -2.68 -6.01 9.37
CA HIS A 23 -1.99 -4.79 8.98
C HIS A 23 -1.96 -4.70 7.46
N VAL A 24 -2.14 -3.49 6.95
CA VAL A 24 -1.82 -3.14 5.56
C VAL A 24 -0.51 -2.37 5.59
N ILE A 25 0.45 -2.81 4.79
CA ILE A 25 1.74 -2.15 4.66
C ILE A 25 1.76 -1.41 3.33
N SER A 26 2.20 -0.16 3.36
CA SER A 26 2.42 0.66 2.17
C SER A 26 3.86 1.17 2.15
N ALA A 27 4.38 1.39 0.95
CA ALA A 27 5.67 2.00 0.72
C ALA A 27 5.51 3.21 -0.21
N ALA A 28 6.17 4.32 0.13
CA ALA A 28 6.16 5.55 -0.65
C ALA A 28 7.58 6.08 -0.80
N ALA A 29 7.82 6.87 -1.84
CA ALA A 29 9.16 7.38 -2.18
C ALA A 29 9.24 8.90 -2.05
N VAL A 30 10.31 9.38 -1.39
CA VAL A 30 10.75 10.78 -1.48
C VAL A 30 11.72 10.91 -2.63
N VAL A 31 11.24 11.49 -3.72
CA VAL A 31 12.00 11.60 -4.98
C VAL A 31 12.32 13.07 -5.22
N VAL A 32 13.61 13.39 -5.20
CA VAL A 32 14.14 14.74 -5.43
C VAL A 32 15.04 14.69 -6.66
N ASN A 33 14.84 15.63 -7.60
CA ASN A 33 15.67 15.73 -8.80
C ASN A 33 16.95 16.56 -8.53
N SER A 34 17.79 16.73 -9.57
CA SER A 34 19.05 17.48 -9.47
C SER A 34 18.87 18.98 -9.23
N THR A 35 17.67 19.52 -9.46
CA THR A 35 17.29 20.92 -9.22
C THR A 35 16.60 21.12 -7.87
N ASN A 36 16.60 20.10 -7.00
CA ASN A 36 16.02 20.12 -5.66
C ASN A 36 14.49 20.32 -5.66
N GLU A 37 13.81 19.80 -6.68
CA GLU A 37 12.35 19.77 -6.77
C GLU A 37 11.83 18.38 -6.38
N LEU A 38 10.66 18.37 -5.73
CA LEU A 38 10.03 17.16 -5.24
C LEU A 38 9.00 16.63 -6.24
N LEU A 39 9.06 15.33 -6.53
CA LEU A 39 8.01 14.65 -7.27
C LEU A 39 6.78 14.44 -6.38
N LEU A 40 5.62 14.91 -6.85
CA LEU A 40 4.33 14.66 -6.22
C LEU A 40 3.35 14.15 -7.27
N VAL A 41 2.48 13.23 -6.85
CA VAL A 41 1.34 12.75 -7.62
C VAL A 41 0.07 13.38 -7.06
N ARG A 42 -0.96 13.55 -7.88
CA ARG A 42 -2.22 14.16 -7.46
C ARG A 42 -3.33 13.12 -7.41
N SER A 43 -3.66 12.69 -6.20
CA SER A 43 -4.83 11.84 -5.95
C SER A 43 -6.13 12.67 -6.00
N PRO A 44 -7.18 12.18 -6.69
CA PRO A 44 -8.48 12.86 -6.73
C PRO A 44 -9.11 13.11 -5.36
N ARG A 45 -8.78 12.27 -4.35
CA ARG A 45 -9.37 12.35 -3.01
C ARG A 45 -8.44 12.99 -1.98
N ARG A 46 -7.12 12.76 -2.09
CA ARG A 46 -6.14 13.16 -1.07
C ARG A 46 -5.36 14.42 -1.43
N GLY A 47 -5.44 14.87 -2.69
CA GLY A 47 -4.65 16.01 -3.17
C GLY A 47 -3.23 15.58 -3.57
N TRP A 48 -2.26 16.44 -3.34
CA TRP A 48 -0.86 16.18 -3.66
C TRP A 48 -0.21 15.29 -2.60
N GLU A 49 0.44 14.21 -3.04
CA GLU A 49 1.09 13.24 -2.18
C GLU A 49 2.37 12.68 -2.81
N MET A 50 3.18 12.02 -1.98
CA MET A 50 4.32 11.24 -2.44
C MET A 50 3.80 10.03 -3.23
N PRO A 51 4.46 9.63 -4.33
CA PRO A 51 4.09 8.40 -5.01
C PRO A 51 4.27 7.20 -4.08
N GLY A 52 3.33 6.27 -4.13
CA GLY A 52 3.37 5.10 -3.26
C GLY A 52 2.04 4.39 -3.09
N GLY A 53 2.13 3.13 -2.69
CA GLY A 53 0.96 2.26 -2.58
C GLY A 53 1.19 1.06 -1.69
N GLN A 54 0.25 0.13 -1.75
CA GLN A 54 0.25 -1.06 -0.90
C GLN A 54 1.34 -2.05 -1.36
N VAL A 55 2.01 -2.66 -0.40
CA VAL A 55 3.01 -3.71 -0.68
C VAL A 55 2.30 -5.01 -0.99
N GLU A 56 2.68 -5.64 -2.10
CA GLU A 56 2.12 -6.93 -2.51
C GLU A 56 2.68 -8.11 -1.71
N GLN A 57 1.99 -9.26 -1.74
CA GLN A 57 2.43 -10.45 -1.03
C GLN A 57 3.78 -10.95 -1.57
N GLY A 58 4.78 -11.05 -0.69
CA GLY A 58 6.14 -11.46 -1.05
C GLY A 58 6.99 -10.34 -1.67
N GLU A 59 6.43 -9.14 -1.84
CA GLU A 59 7.14 -7.96 -2.32
C GLU A 59 7.91 -7.28 -1.17
N SER A 60 9.13 -6.82 -1.45
CA SER A 60 9.88 -5.99 -0.48
C SER A 60 9.39 -4.54 -0.54
N LEU A 61 9.46 -3.81 0.58
CA LEU A 61 9.13 -2.37 0.63
C LEU A 61 9.84 -1.55 -0.48
N ARG A 62 11.11 -1.87 -0.76
CA ARG A 62 11.91 -1.20 -1.79
C ARG A 62 11.34 -1.40 -3.19
N LYS A 63 10.95 -2.64 -3.52
CA LYS A 63 10.33 -2.98 -4.81
C LYS A 63 8.97 -2.31 -4.96
N ALA A 64 8.15 -2.34 -3.91
CA ALA A 64 6.85 -1.67 -3.91
C ALA A 64 6.99 -0.17 -4.18
N ALA A 65 7.88 0.53 -3.47
CA ALA A 65 8.09 1.97 -3.67
C ALA A 65 8.55 2.30 -5.11
N ILE A 66 9.43 1.48 -5.69
CA ILE A 66 9.91 1.66 -7.08
C ILE A 66 8.77 1.41 -8.07
N ARG A 67 8.03 0.30 -7.92
CA ARG A 67 6.90 -0.08 -8.79
C ARG A 67 5.82 1.00 -8.77
N GLU A 68 5.35 1.38 -7.59
CA GLU A 68 4.29 2.38 -7.40
C GLU A 68 4.70 3.74 -7.99
N THR A 69 5.95 4.17 -7.78
CA THR A 69 6.46 5.41 -8.38
C THR A 69 6.41 5.36 -9.91
N LEU A 70 6.84 4.23 -10.49
CA LEU A 70 6.77 4.04 -11.94
C LEU A 70 5.33 4.03 -12.45
N GLU A 71 4.41 3.34 -11.77
CA GLU A 71 3.00 3.22 -12.16
C GLU A 71 2.26 4.55 -12.09
N GLU A 72 2.46 5.34 -11.03
CA GLU A 72 1.72 6.58 -10.79
C GLU A 72 2.29 7.78 -11.54
N SER A 73 3.61 7.82 -11.76
CA SER A 73 4.28 8.99 -12.35
C SER A 73 5.04 8.72 -13.65
N GLY A 74 5.27 7.46 -14.02
CA GLY A 74 6.09 7.09 -15.18
C GLY A 74 7.59 7.31 -14.99
N ILE A 75 8.07 7.52 -13.76
CA ILE A 75 9.48 7.84 -13.48
C ILE A 75 10.16 6.65 -12.81
N GLU A 76 11.30 6.23 -13.36
CA GLU A 76 12.19 5.26 -12.73
C GLU A 76 13.05 5.93 -11.65
N ILE A 77 13.19 5.25 -10.51
CA ILE A 77 13.93 5.77 -9.36
C ILE A 77 14.91 4.76 -8.78
N GLU A 78 15.91 5.27 -8.07
CA GLU A 78 16.78 4.49 -7.19
C GLU A 78 16.56 4.89 -5.73
N ILE A 79 16.37 3.91 -4.84
CA ILE A 79 16.23 4.16 -3.41
C ILE A 79 17.61 4.32 -2.77
N ILE A 80 17.97 5.54 -2.39
CA ILE A 80 19.30 5.84 -1.82
C ILE A 80 19.35 5.81 -0.29
N ALA A 81 18.21 5.98 0.38
CA ALA A 81 18.15 6.08 1.84
C ALA A 81 16.76 5.66 2.36
N PHE A 82 16.72 5.28 3.64
CA PHE A 82 15.48 5.04 4.37
C PHE A 82 15.09 6.31 5.14
N CYS A 83 13.87 6.80 4.95
CA CYS A 83 13.38 8.01 5.61
C CYS A 83 12.71 7.75 6.96
N GLY A 84 11.95 6.66 7.11
CA GLY A 84 11.22 6.36 8.32
C GLY A 84 10.05 5.40 8.12
N VAL A 85 9.44 5.00 9.23
CA VAL A 85 8.15 4.29 9.27
C VAL A 85 7.19 5.14 10.10
N PHE A 86 5.94 5.25 9.65
CA PHE A 86 4.86 5.81 10.44
C PHE A 86 3.77 4.75 10.61
N GLN A 87 3.10 4.77 11.75
CA GLN A 87 1.93 3.96 12.04
C GLN A 87 0.91 4.84 12.74
N THR A 88 -0.32 4.85 12.23
CA THR A 88 -1.45 5.43 12.96
C THR A 88 -2.09 4.30 13.77
N VAL A 89 -2.06 4.41 15.10
CA VAL A 89 -2.77 3.53 16.03
C VAL A 89 -4.12 4.09 16.40
#